data_AF-A0A2D9QWU6-F1
#
_entry.id   AF-A0A2D9QWU6-F1
#
_cell.length_a   1.000
_cell.length_b   1.000
_cell.length_c   1.000
_cell.angle_alpha   90.00
_cell.angle_beta   90.00
_cell.angle_gamma   90.00
#
_symmetry.space_group_name_H-M   'P 1'
#
loop_
_entity.id
_entity.type
_entity.pdbx_description
1 polymer ?
#
loop_
_entity_poly.entity_id
_entity_poly.type
_entity_poly.pdbx_seq_one_letter_code
_entity_poly.pdbx_strand_id
1 'polypeptide(L)'
;MLILFAKIICLFKLAAYSFYYFLFEYGLWSRGNIMKVTVRYFAICRQMFNRDEEDIDLPEGAILQDVLDQLKEEKPEISELFETMQMSVNWQYADHKTKLSNNDEVALIPPVTGGSPRLAEC
;
A
#
# COMPACT_ATOMS: atom_id res chain seq x y z
N MET A 1 18.60 -29.41 -12.69
CA MET A 1 18.16 -28.57 -13.83
C MET A 1 17.17 -27.47 -13.40
N LEU A 2 16.14 -27.75 -12.56
CA LEU A 2 15.21 -26.70 -12.07
C LEU A 2 15.83 -25.58 -11.21
N ILE A 3 16.87 -25.86 -10.43
CA ILE A 3 17.51 -24.87 -9.53
C ILE A 3 18.23 -23.77 -10.33
N LEU A 4 18.72 -24.08 -11.53
CA LEU A 4 19.40 -23.12 -12.40
C LEU A 4 18.40 -22.16 -13.06
N PHE A 5 17.22 -22.66 -13.45
CA PHE A 5 16.12 -21.84 -13.97
C PHE A 5 15.56 -20.88 -12.91
N ALA A 6 15.42 -21.33 -11.66
CA ALA A 6 14.99 -20.47 -10.55
C ALA A 6 16.00 -19.34 -10.26
N LYS A 7 17.31 -19.63 -10.33
CA LYS A 7 18.36 -18.60 -10.17
C LYS A 7 18.36 -17.57 -11.31
N ILE A 8 18.11 -17.99 -12.55
CA ILE A 8 18.02 -17.08 -13.70
C ILE A 8 16.80 -16.16 -13.58
N ILE A 9 15.64 -16.67 -13.17
CA ILE A 9 14.44 -15.86 -12.93
C ILE A 9 14.65 -14.88 -11.76
N CYS A 10 15.34 -15.31 -10.69
CA CYS A 10 15.65 -14.48 -9.54
C CYS A 10 16.65 -13.36 -9.88
N LEU A 11 17.66 -13.67 -10.70
CA LEU A 11 18.61 -12.67 -11.23
C LEU A 11 17.93 -11.65 -12.16
N PHE A 12 16.95 -12.07 -12.97
CA PHE A 12 16.14 -11.15 -13.78
C PHE A 12 15.23 -10.26 -12.91
N LYS A 13 14.66 -10.78 -11.82
CA LYS A 13 13.88 -9.98 -10.87
C LYS A 13 14.76 -8.99 -10.11
N LEU A 14 15.93 -9.39 -9.61
CA LEU A 14 16.85 -8.48 -8.95
C LEU A 14 17.37 -7.40 -9.91
N ALA A 15 17.67 -7.77 -11.15
CA ALA A 15 18.11 -6.79 -12.16
C ALA A 15 16.98 -5.82 -12.55
N ALA A 16 15.73 -6.30 -12.65
CA ALA A 16 14.58 -5.43 -12.88
C ALA A 16 14.30 -4.51 -11.70
N TYR A 17 14.34 -5.02 -10.46
CA TYR A 17 14.11 -4.23 -9.24
C TYR A 17 15.23 -3.21 -9.04
N SER A 18 16.48 -3.61 -9.28
CA SER A 18 17.63 -2.72 -9.29
C SER A 18 17.56 -1.69 -10.42
N PHE A 19 17.05 -2.03 -11.60
CA PHE A 19 16.82 -1.08 -12.70
C PHE A 19 15.66 -0.11 -12.40
N TYR A 20 14.59 -0.56 -11.74
CA TYR A 20 13.50 0.31 -11.26
C TYR A 20 13.98 1.26 -10.17
N TYR A 21 14.75 0.78 -9.17
CA TYR A 21 15.39 1.66 -8.18
C TYR A 21 16.45 2.58 -8.78
N PHE A 22 17.18 2.12 -9.78
CA PHE A 22 18.14 2.95 -10.52
C PHE A 22 17.42 4.02 -11.34
N LEU A 23 16.28 3.71 -11.96
CA LEU A 23 15.44 4.71 -12.63
C LEU A 23 14.75 5.67 -11.65
N PHE A 24 14.42 5.20 -10.44
CA PHE A 24 13.89 6.00 -9.33
C PHE A 24 14.94 6.97 -8.79
N GLU A 25 16.18 6.51 -8.52
CA GLU A 25 17.28 7.38 -8.09
C GLU A 25 17.71 8.40 -9.16
N TYR A 26 17.63 8.05 -10.45
CA TYR A 26 18.01 8.94 -11.55
C TYR A 26 16.84 9.79 -12.10
N GLY A 27 15.65 9.73 -11.49
CA GLY A 27 14.50 10.58 -11.85
C GLY A 27 14.05 10.44 -13.31
N LEU A 28 14.34 9.30 -13.95
CA LEU A 28 14.10 9.06 -15.38
C LEU A 28 12.77 8.33 -15.64
N TRP A 29 11.91 8.23 -14.62
CA TRP A 29 10.54 7.75 -14.77
C TRP A 29 9.58 8.94 -14.84
N SER A 30 9.11 9.18 -16.06
CA SER A 30 7.95 10.01 -16.39
C SER A 30 8.14 11.54 -16.28
N ARG A 31 8.04 12.22 -17.42
CA ARG A 31 7.39 13.55 -17.46
C ARG A 31 5.86 13.37 -17.29
N GLY A 32 5.46 12.49 -16.38
CA GLY A 32 4.07 12.25 -16.03
C GLY A 32 3.74 13.18 -14.88
N ASN A 33 2.54 13.75 -14.94
CA ASN A 33 2.04 14.50 -13.80
C ASN A 33 2.01 13.59 -12.57
N ILE A 34 2.53 14.11 -11.46
CA ILE A 34 2.43 13.48 -10.15
C ILE A 34 1.12 13.93 -9.52
N MET A 35 0.43 13.01 -8.86
CA MET A 35 -0.73 13.25 -8.03
C MET A 35 -0.39 12.95 -6.58
N LYS A 36 -1.03 13.70 -5.68
CA LYS A 36 -0.85 13.60 -4.25
C LYS A 36 -2.07 12.96 -3.63
N VAL A 37 -1.89 11.94 -2.80
CA VAL A 37 -2.97 11.19 -2.14
C VAL A 37 -2.73 11.20 -0.64
N THR A 38 -3.75 11.44 0.17
CA THR A 38 -3.60 11.41 1.63
C THR A 38 -4.05 10.05 2.17
N VAL A 39 -3.14 9.31 2.79
CA VAL A 39 -3.44 8.04 3.44
C VAL A 39 -3.68 8.26 4.93
N ARG A 40 -4.78 7.74 5.46
CA ARG A 40 -5.18 7.86 6.85
C ARG A 40 -5.08 6.53 7.58
N TYR A 41 -4.44 6.57 8.74
CA TYR A 41 -4.11 5.41 9.55
C TYR A 41 -5.00 5.29 10.77
N PHE A 42 -5.58 4.10 10.95
CA PHE A 42 -6.43 3.77 12.08
C PHE A 42 -5.85 2.60 12.88
N ALA A 43 -6.21 2.54 14.16
CA ALA A 43 -5.89 1.43 15.08
C ALA A 43 -4.41 0.99 14.98
N ILE A 44 -4.17 -0.29 14.65
CA ILE A 44 -2.84 -0.87 14.55
C ILE A 44 -1.98 -0.21 13.45
N CYS A 45 -2.58 0.27 12.34
CA CYS A 45 -1.81 0.99 11.31
C CYS A 45 -1.17 2.25 11.88
N ARG A 46 -1.92 3.02 12.67
CA ARG A 46 -1.43 4.24 13.32
C ARG A 46 -0.27 3.94 14.28
N GLN A 47 -0.33 2.82 14.98
CA GLN A 47 0.74 2.38 15.89
C GLN A 47 2.01 1.97 15.12
N MET A 48 1.86 1.28 13.97
CA MET A 48 2.99 0.80 13.19
C MET A 48 3.70 1.91 12.40
N PHE A 49 2.95 2.87 11.85
CA PHE A 49 3.52 4.01 11.13
C PHE A 49 3.83 5.21 12.04
N ASN A 50 3.34 5.20 13.29
CA ASN A 50 3.52 6.27 14.27
C ASN A 50 3.10 7.66 13.74
N ARG A 51 2.04 7.70 12.91
CA ARG A 51 1.44 8.90 12.33
C ARG A 51 -0.03 8.65 12.03
N ASP A 52 -0.81 9.73 12.01
CA ASP A 52 -2.27 9.68 11.84
C ASP A 52 -2.64 9.63 10.36
N GLU A 53 -1.85 10.31 9.54
CA GLU A 53 -1.97 10.35 8.09
C GLU A 53 -0.61 10.67 7.47
N GLU A 54 -0.49 10.43 6.17
CA GLU A 54 0.61 10.93 5.36
C GLU A 54 0.18 11.20 3.93
N ASP A 55 0.95 12.03 3.24
CA ASP A 55 0.76 12.28 1.83
C ASP A 55 1.73 11.44 1.01
N ILE A 56 1.20 10.78 -0.02
CA ILE A 56 1.95 9.94 -0.95
C ILE A 56 1.85 10.53 -2.35
N ASP A 57 3.01 10.76 -2.95
CA ASP A 57 3.15 11.16 -4.35
C ASP A 57 3.16 9.93 -5.26
N LEU A 58 2.20 9.87 -6.18
CA LEU A 58 2.02 8.77 -7.13
C LEU A 58 1.94 9.30 -8.56
N PRO A 59 2.27 8.49 -9.57
CA PRO A 59 2.02 8.85 -10.96
C PRO A 59 0.52 8.98 -11.24
N GLU A 60 0.14 9.89 -12.14
CA GLU A 60 -1.24 9.95 -12.65
C GLU A 60 -1.71 8.58 -13.16
N GLY A 61 -2.93 8.20 -12.78
CA GLY A 61 -3.52 6.91 -13.16
C GLY A 61 -3.14 5.75 -12.25
N ALA A 62 -2.44 6.01 -11.15
CA ALA A 62 -2.19 5.04 -10.09
C ALA A 62 -3.50 4.46 -9.51
N ILE A 63 -3.37 3.27 -8.93
CA ILE A 63 -4.43 2.55 -8.25
C ILE A 63 -4.10 2.39 -6.77
N LEU A 64 -5.10 1.97 -5.99
CA LEU A 64 -4.95 1.72 -4.56
C LEU A 64 -3.82 0.73 -4.24
N GLN A 65 -3.56 -0.26 -5.11
CA GLN A 65 -2.44 -1.19 -4.95
C GLN A 65 -1.08 -0.48 -4.89
N ASP A 66 -0.90 0.62 -5.64
CA ASP A 66 0.37 1.35 -5.68
C ASP A 66 0.66 2.03 -4.33
N VAL A 67 -0.38 2.56 -3.66
CA VAL A 67 -0.30 3.03 -2.27
C VAL A 67 0.17 1.91 -1.35
N LEU A 68 -0.47 0.74 -1.43
CA LEU A 68 -0.14 -0.38 -0.55
C LEU A 68 1.28 -0.87 -0.78
N ASP A 69 1.74 -0.93 -2.02
CA ASP A 69 3.10 -1.38 -2.34
C ASP A 69 4.15 -0.41 -1.79
N GLN A 70 3.93 0.90 -1.90
CA GLN A 70 4.79 1.89 -1.27
C GLN A 70 4.84 1.75 0.27
N LEU A 71 3.70 1.48 0.90
CA LEU A 71 3.64 1.25 2.35
C LEU A 71 4.30 -0.07 2.77
N LYS A 72 4.23 -1.13 1.95
CA LYS A 72 4.97 -2.38 2.19
C LYS A 72 6.48 -2.17 2.08
N GLU A 73 6.93 -1.31 1.17
CA GLU A 73 8.35 -1.00 1.03
C GLU A 73 8.89 -0.32 2.31
N GLU A 74 8.11 0.56 2.94
CA GLU A 74 8.49 1.18 4.22
C GLU A 74 8.37 0.21 5.41
N LYS A 75 7.28 -0.57 5.48
CA LYS A 75 6.97 -1.48 6.60
C LYS A 75 6.55 -2.86 6.09
N PRO A 76 7.49 -3.75 5.72
CA PRO A 76 7.14 -5.07 5.17
C PRO A 76 6.22 -5.91 6.07
N GLU A 77 6.30 -5.73 7.38
CA GLU A 77 5.49 -6.39 8.41
C GLU A 77 3.98 -6.14 8.26
N ILE A 78 3.55 -5.06 7.60
CA ILE A 78 2.12 -4.76 7.39
C ILE A 78 1.46 -5.64 6.31
N SER A 79 2.26 -6.33 5.49
CA SER A 79 1.78 -7.03 4.29
C SER A 79 0.67 -8.04 4.60
N GLU A 80 0.82 -8.80 5.68
CA GLU A 80 -0.18 -9.79 6.11
C GLU A 80 -1.48 -9.14 6.55
N LEU A 81 -1.39 -7.93 7.11
CA LEU A 81 -2.56 -7.22 7.62
C LEU A 81 -3.42 -6.67 6.47
N PHE A 82 -2.80 -6.19 5.39
CA PHE A 82 -3.50 -5.68 4.20
C PHE A 82 -4.49 -6.67 3.57
N GLU A 83 -4.25 -7.98 3.68
CA GLU A 83 -5.17 -9.00 3.17
C GLU A 83 -6.50 -9.04 3.95
N THR A 84 -6.50 -8.56 5.19
CA THR A 84 -7.65 -8.58 6.09
C THR A 84 -8.26 -7.20 6.34
N MET A 85 -7.59 -6.14 5.88
CA MET A 85 -8.09 -4.77 6.00
C MET A 85 -9.17 -4.48 4.97
N GLN A 86 -10.11 -3.62 5.37
CA GLN A 86 -10.91 -2.88 4.42
C GLN A 86 -10.20 -1.57 4.08
N MET A 87 -10.48 -1.04 2.90
CA MET A 87 -9.98 0.26 2.46
C MET A 87 -11.13 1.10 1.93
N SER A 88 -10.98 2.42 2.01
CA SER A 88 -11.89 3.34 1.35
C SER A 88 -11.14 4.43 0.61
N VAL A 89 -11.69 4.87 -0.52
CA VAL A 89 -11.29 6.09 -1.22
C VAL A 89 -12.44 7.09 -1.07
N ASN A 90 -12.16 8.28 -0.52
CA ASN A 90 -13.16 9.32 -0.28
C ASN A 90 -14.43 8.80 0.40
N TRP A 91 -14.25 8.11 1.54
CA TRP A 91 -15.34 7.57 2.37
C TRP A 91 -16.15 6.43 1.73
N GLN A 92 -15.73 5.92 0.57
CA GLN A 92 -16.38 4.80 -0.12
C GLN A 92 -15.46 3.59 -0.15
N TYR A 93 -16.00 2.41 0.19
CA TYR A 93 -15.22 1.17 0.15
C TYR A 93 -14.61 0.94 -1.23
N ALA A 94 -13.34 0.57 -1.23
CA ALA A 94 -12.51 0.46 -2.41
C ALA A 94 -11.74 -0.86 -2.40
N ASP A 95 -11.55 -1.45 -3.58
CA ASP A 95 -10.65 -2.58 -3.78
C ASP A 95 -9.26 -2.12 -4.26
N HIS A 96 -8.30 -3.04 -4.26
CA HIS A 96 -6.91 -2.78 -4.68
C HIS A 96 -6.76 -2.20 -6.10
N LYS A 97 -7.76 -2.40 -6.99
CA LYS A 97 -7.73 -1.94 -8.38
C LYS A 97 -8.42 -0.59 -8.57
N THR A 98 -8.94 0.00 -7.49
CA THR A 98 -9.60 1.31 -7.54
C THR A 98 -8.60 2.36 -8.01
N LYS A 99 -8.97 3.11 -9.05
CA LYS A 99 -8.18 4.23 -9.57
C LYS A 99 -8.21 5.39 -8.60
N LEU A 100 -7.06 6.01 -8.40
CA LEU A 100 -6.91 7.19 -7.55
C LEU A 100 -6.85 8.44 -8.43
N SER A 101 -7.28 9.56 -7.84
CA SER A 101 -7.19 10.91 -8.37
C SER A 101 -6.40 11.81 -7.42
N ASN A 102 -5.94 12.95 -7.94
CA ASN A 102 -5.22 13.93 -7.12
C ASN A 102 -6.10 14.46 -5.98
N ASN A 103 -5.52 14.52 -4.78
CA ASN A 103 -6.14 14.86 -3.49
C ASN A 103 -7.18 13.85 -2.98
N ASP A 104 -7.18 12.62 -3.48
CA ASP A 104 -8.00 11.56 -2.89
C ASP A 104 -7.55 11.24 -1.45
N GLU A 105 -8.53 10.94 -0.60
CA GLU A 105 -8.29 10.41 0.74
C GLU A 105 -8.44 8.88 0.74
N VAL A 106 -7.38 8.17 1.12
CA VAL A 106 -7.36 6.72 1.30
C VAL A 106 -7.38 6.41 2.79
N ALA A 107 -8.32 5.60 3.26
CA ALA A 107 -8.31 5.11 4.64
C ALA A 107 -7.94 3.63 4.69
N LEU A 108 -7.04 3.27 5.60
CA LEU A 108 -6.73 1.88 5.93
C LEU A 108 -7.49 1.48 7.18
N ILE A 109 -8.42 0.52 7.04
CA ILE A 109 -9.38 0.15 8.08
C ILE A 109 -9.11 -1.29 8.50
N PRO A 110 -8.29 -1.52 9.55
CA PRO A 110 -8.12 -2.84 10.13
C PRO A 110 -9.45 -3.47 10.56
N PRO A 111 -9.54 -4.81 10.58
CA PRO A 111 -10.71 -5.49 11.12
C PRO A 111 -10.97 -5.01 12.54
N VAL A 112 -12.18 -4.52 12.78
CA VAL A 112 -12.58 -4.05 14.11
C VAL A 112 -12.86 -5.25 15.01
N THR A 113 -12.13 -5.35 16.12
CA THR A 113 -12.55 -6.21 17.23
C THR A 113 -13.66 -5.50 17.99
N GLY A 114 -14.89 -5.60 17.48
CA GLY A 114 -16.09 -5.10 18.17
C GLY A 114 -16.20 -5.71 19.57
N GLY A 115 -16.56 -4.86 20.54
CA GLY A 115 -16.52 -5.10 21.99
C GLY A 115 -17.17 -6.40 22.47
N SER A 116 -16.69 -6.85 23.64
CA SER A 116 -17.11 -8.05 24.36
C SER A 116 -18.61 -8.32 24.26
N PRO A 117 -19.06 -9.58 24.06
CA PRO A 117 -20.46 -9.91 24.28
C PRO A 117 -20.74 -9.56 25.74
N ARG A 118 -21.52 -8.49 25.95
CA ARG A 118 -22.10 -8.20 27.25
C ARG A 118 -22.94 -9.43 27.58
N LEU A 119 -22.60 -10.11 28.67
CA LEU A 119 -23.35 -11.24 29.19
C LEU A 119 -24.84 -10.88 29.12
N ALA A 120 -25.58 -11.63 28.32
CA ALA A 120 -27.02 -11.68 28.44
C ALA A 120 -27.29 -12.36 29.78
N GLU A 121 -27.37 -11.56 30.84
CA GLU A 121 -28.02 -11.97 32.08
C GLU A 121 -29.52 -12.07 31.77
N CYS A 122 -30.01 -13.31 31.68
CA CYS A 122 -31.43 -13.66 31.76
C CYS A 122 -31.63 -14.53 32.99
#